data_AF-A0A3C0B9J8-F1
#
_entry.id   AF-A0A3C0B9J8-F1
#
_cell.length_a   1.000
_cell.length_b   1.000
_cell.length_c   1.000
_cell.angle_alpha   90.00
_cell.angle_beta   90.00
_cell.angle_gamma   90.00
#
_symmetry.space_group_name_H-M   'P 1'
#
loop_
_entity.id
_entity.type
_entity.pdbx_description
1 polymer ?
#
loop_
_entity_poly.entity_id
_entity_poly.type
_entity_poly.pdbx_seq_one_letter_code
_entity_poly.pdbx_strand_id
1 'polypeptide(L)'
;NLFLDYETFGEHQWAETGIFDFMKKLPQQILARTKYKFDTPAGLAARLQPVSAILVPNTISWADEERDLTAWLGNDMQDEAFEALYKLLPLAQKTQNPELQKKWLYLQTSDHFYYMCTKWFSDGTVHKYFNPYASPYEAFINYMNVLSDFTIRLQNDSQHSDTPPSEVPDLYIKKRKSTQTEVKNSPQAGLTAETSSSIADLEVLFSLSKPKVKQFIKNIDIQSLAYSIYGRSGAELEKFRKKLPESYNEELTRIISEIKRPRKSTIEHHKNKISEFIRSLF
;
A
#
# COMPACT_ATOMS: atom_id res chain seq x y z
N ASN A 1 -10.25 -19.33 -13.24
CA ASN A 1 -10.27 -18.09 -14.04
C ASN A 1 -8.93 -17.43 -13.90
N LEU A 2 -8.35 -16.98 -15.01
CA LEU A 2 -7.19 -16.10 -15.02
C LEU A 2 -7.73 -14.68 -15.06
N PHE A 3 -7.19 -13.79 -14.23
CA PHE A 3 -7.43 -12.38 -14.41
C PHE A 3 -6.11 -11.65 -14.21
N LEU A 4 -5.91 -10.69 -15.11
CA LEU A 4 -4.65 -10.02 -15.40
C LEU A 4 -5.02 -8.63 -15.86
N ASP A 5 -4.21 -7.64 -15.51
CA ASP A 5 -4.36 -6.29 -16.03
C ASP A 5 -4.04 -6.27 -17.52
N TYR A 6 -4.65 -5.35 -18.26
CA TYR A 6 -4.47 -5.27 -19.72
C TYR A 6 -3.01 -4.95 -20.08
N GLU A 7 -2.34 -4.15 -19.25
CA GLU A 7 -0.93 -3.76 -19.35
C GLU A 7 0.02 -4.97 -19.27
N THR A 8 -0.46 -6.13 -18.77
CA THR A 8 0.31 -7.39 -18.79
C THR A 8 0.85 -7.71 -20.18
N PHE A 9 0.08 -7.43 -21.23
CA PHE A 9 0.43 -7.74 -22.62
C PHE A 9 0.73 -6.47 -23.42
N GLY A 10 2.00 -6.23 -23.72
CA GLY A 10 2.49 -5.06 -24.46
C GLY A 10 3.34 -4.12 -23.61
N GLU A 11 3.07 -4.00 -22.31
CA GLU A 11 3.82 -3.12 -21.40
C GLU A 11 4.71 -3.91 -20.44
N HIS A 12 4.15 -4.86 -19.68
CA HIS A 12 4.94 -5.75 -18.82
C HIS A 12 5.61 -6.88 -19.59
N GLN A 13 4.93 -7.41 -20.62
CA GLN A 13 5.49 -8.36 -21.57
C GLN A 13 5.51 -7.70 -22.95
N TRP A 14 6.69 -7.31 -23.41
CA TRP A 14 6.80 -6.60 -24.68
C TRP A 14 6.48 -7.48 -25.88
N ALA A 15 6.09 -6.86 -26.99
CA ALA A 15 5.65 -7.57 -28.20
C ALA A 15 6.72 -8.57 -28.72
N GLU A 16 8.00 -8.21 -28.62
CA GLU A 16 9.14 -8.97 -29.12
C GLU A 16 9.34 -10.30 -28.38
N THR A 17 8.79 -10.43 -27.18
CA THR A 17 8.75 -11.72 -26.44
C THR A 17 7.85 -12.76 -27.15
N GLY A 18 7.05 -12.34 -28.13
CA GLY A 18 6.08 -13.18 -28.82
C GLY A 18 4.78 -13.36 -28.04
N ILE A 19 4.54 -12.57 -26.99
CA ILE A 19 3.37 -12.72 -26.11
C ILE A 19 2.04 -12.62 -26.86
N PHE A 20 1.93 -11.73 -27.86
CA PHE A 20 0.71 -11.60 -28.66
C PHE A 20 0.46 -12.84 -29.53
N ASP A 21 1.50 -13.40 -30.14
CA ASP A 21 1.40 -14.64 -30.91
C ASP A 21 1.04 -15.82 -30.01
N PHE A 22 1.59 -15.86 -28.80
CA PHE A 22 1.22 -16.83 -27.78
C PHE A 22 -0.27 -16.73 -27.43
N MET A 23 -0.75 -15.53 -27.08
CA MET A 23 -2.15 -15.31 -26.70
C MET A 23 -3.13 -15.60 -27.85
N LYS A 24 -2.73 -15.35 -29.10
CA LYS A 24 -3.52 -15.71 -30.29
C LYS A 24 -3.63 -17.23 -30.49
N LYS A 25 -2.56 -17.98 -30.23
CA LYS A 25 -2.51 -19.44 -30.40
C LYS A 25 -3.11 -20.20 -29.21
N LEU A 26 -3.06 -19.63 -28.01
CA LEU A 26 -3.45 -20.31 -26.77
C LEU A 26 -4.89 -20.85 -26.80
N PRO A 27 -5.93 -20.08 -27.17
CA PRO A 27 -7.30 -20.60 -27.25
C PRO A 27 -7.44 -21.76 -28.25
N GLN A 28 -6.75 -21.68 -29.40
CA GLN A 28 -6.79 -22.73 -30.42
C GLN A 28 -6.23 -24.05 -29.87
N GLN A 29 -5.09 -24.00 -29.18
CA GLN A 29 -4.47 -25.19 -28.61
C GLN A 29 -5.32 -25.79 -27.48
N ILE A 30 -5.92 -24.96 -26.62
CA ILE A 30 -6.79 -25.44 -25.53
C ILE A 30 -8.03 -26.14 -26.10
N LEU A 31 -8.70 -25.53 -27.08
CA LEU A 31 -9.92 -26.10 -27.69
C LEU A 31 -9.64 -27.38 -28.49
N ALA A 32 -8.48 -27.48 -29.13
CA ALA A 32 -8.12 -28.66 -29.92
C ALA A 32 -7.71 -29.87 -29.06
N ARG A 33 -7.11 -29.63 -27.88
CA ARG A 33 -6.45 -30.69 -27.09
C ARG A 33 -7.17 -31.03 -25.79
N THR A 34 -8.18 -30.25 -25.40
CA THR A 34 -8.87 -30.43 -24.11
C THR A 34 -10.39 -30.34 -24.28
N LYS A 35 -11.12 -30.66 -23.22
CA LYS A 35 -12.58 -30.46 -23.16
C LYS A 35 -12.98 -29.08 -22.63
N TYR A 36 -12.01 -28.21 -22.34
CA TYR A 36 -12.29 -26.87 -21.81
C TYR A 36 -12.97 -26.00 -22.86
N LYS A 37 -13.79 -25.07 -22.38
CA LYS A 37 -14.52 -24.09 -23.19
C LYS A 37 -14.25 -22.69 -22.64
N PHE A 38 -14.35 -21.71 -23.52
CA PHE A 38 -14.32 -20.30 -23.16
C PHE A 38 -15.74 -19.76 -23.17
N ASP A 39 -16.03 -18.88 -22.21
CA ASP A 39 -17.33 -18.27 -22.07
C ASP A 39 -17.21 -16.96 -21.29
N THR A 40 -18.20 -16.10 -21.44
CA THR A 40 -18.28 -14.86 -20.68
C THR A 40 -18.88 -15.13 -19.30
N PRO A 41 -18.59 -14.29 -18.28
CA PRO A 41 -19.25 -14.41 -16.98
C PRO A 41 -20.78 -14.45 -17.07
N ALA A 42 -21.39 -13.65 -17.95
CA ALA A 42 -22.83 -13.64 -18.18
C ALA A 42 -23.33 -14.95 -18.81
N GLY A 43 -22.61 -15.51 -19.79
CA GLY A 43 -22.94 -16.80 -20.40
C GLY A 43 -22.84 -17.97 -19.43
N LEU A 44 -21.88 -17.94 -18.52
CA LEU A 44 -21.74 -18.93 -17.45
C LEU A 44 -22.88 -18.80 -16.43
N ALA A 45 -23.20 -17.59 -16.00
CA ALA A 45 -24.28 -17.32 -15.05
C ALA A 45 -25.65 -17.76 -15.58
N ALA A 46 -25.91 -17.65 -16.88
CA ALA A 46 -27.16 -18.10 -17.50
C ALA A 46 -27.32 -19.63 -17.57
N ARG A 47 -26.21 -20.38 -17.52
CA ARG A 47 -26.20 -21.84 -17.77
C ARG A 47 -25.93 -22.68 -16.53
N LEU A 48 -25.11 -22.18 -15.62
CA LEU A 48 -24.68 -22.90 -14.44
C LEU A 48 -25.62 -22.61 -13.27
N GLN A 49 -25.91 -23.63 -12.47
CA GLN A 49 -26.64 -23.46 -11.22
C GLN A 49 -25.65 -23.14 -10.09
N PRO A 50 -25.97 -22.17 -9.20
CA PRO A 50 -25.14 -21.90 -8.04
C PRO A 50 -25.13 -23.12 -7.11
N VAL A 51 -23.93 -23.56 -6.71
CA VAL A 51 -23.77 -24.75 -5.85
C VAL A 51 -23.91 -24.39 -4.37
N SER A 52 -23.36 -23.25 -3.95
CA SER A 52 -23.42 -22.77 -2.58
C SER A 52 -23.16 -21.26 -2.52
N ALA A 53 -23.61 -20.62 -1.45
CA ALA A 53 -23.18 -19.27 -1.12
C ALA A 53 -21.71 -19.27 -0.68
N ILE A 54 -21.01 -18.17 -0.99
CA ILE A 54 -19.67 -17.88 -0.47
C ILE A 54 -19.86 -16.90 0.69
N LEU A 55 -19.28 -17.24 1.85
CA LEU A 55 -19.27 -16.35 3.02
C LEU A 55 -17.98 -15.53 3.01
N VAL A 56 -18.11 -14.21 2.91
CA VAL A 56 -16.99 -13.25 2.95
C VAL A 56 -17.20 -12.29 4.13
N PRO A 57 -16.77 -12.67 5.35
CA PRO A 57 -17.11 -11.92 6.56
C PRO A 57 -16.29 -10.63 6.71
N ASN A 58 -15.11 -10.58 6.09
CA ASN A 58 -14.17 -9.46 6.13
C ASN A 58 -14.04 -8.84 4.74
N THR A 59 -13.68 -7.56 4.70
CA THR A 59 -13.29 -6.90 3.46
C THR A 59 -12.00 -7.52 2.93
N ILE A 60 -11.99 -7.86 1.65
CA ILE A 60 -10.86 -8.47 0.96
C ILE A 60 -10.56 -7.69 -0.31
N SER A 61 -9.32 -7.78 -0.76
CA SER A 61 -8.89 -7.26 -2.05
C SER A 61 -8.02 -8.29 -2.77
N TRP A 62 -7.64 -7.96 -4.00
CA TRP A 62 -6.63 -8.72 -4.72
C TRP A 62 -5.24 -8.06 -4.69
N ALA A 63 -5.11 -6.91 -4.03
CA ALA A 63 -3.78 -6.32 -3.83
C ALA A 63 -3.01 -7.10 -2.77
N ASP A 64 -1.69 -7.15 -2.97
CA ASP A 64 -0.69 -7.61 -1.99
C ASP A 64 -0.91 -9.02 -1.41
N GLU A 65 0.06 -9.54 -0.66
CA GLU A 65 -0.02 -10.90 -0.14
C GLU A 65 -1.17 -11.08 0.86
N GLU A 66 -1.49 -10.01 1.60
CA GLU A 66 -2.46 -10.00 2.68
C GLU A 66 -3.92 -10.03 2.20
N ARG A 67 -4.18 -9.69 0.92
CA ARG A 67 -5.52 -9.73 0.29
C ARG A 67 -6.59 -8.97 1.07
N ASP A 68 -6.20 -7.84 1.66
CA ASP A 68 -7.05 -6.99 2.49
C ASP A 68 -7.03 -5.53 1.99
N LEU A 69 -7.53 -4.58 2.79
CA LEU A 69 -7.63 -3.17 2.41
C LEU A 69 -6.34 -2.37 2.62
N THR A 70 -5.30 -2.97 3.16
CA THR A 70 -4.12 -2.22 3.64
C THR A 70 -3.30 -1.57 2.53
N ALA A 71 -3.53 -1.91 1.26
CA ALA A 71 -2.96 -1.19 0.12
C ALA A 71 -3.54 0.22 -0.05
N TRP A 72 -4.74 0.47 0.48
CA TRP A 72 -5.45 1.77 0.40
C TRP A 72 -5.78 2.37 1.76
N LEU A 73 -5.87 1.57 2.82
CA LEU A 73 -6.21 1.95 4.20
C LEU A 73 -5.31 1.18 5.18
N GLY A 74 -3.99 1.41 5.07
CA GLY A 74 -2.97 0.71 5.86
C GLY A 74 -2.08 1.63 6.69
N ASN A 75 -2.25 2.95 6.60
CA ASN A 75 -1.49 3.93 7.35
C ASN A 75 -2.29 5.21 7.63
N ASP A 76 -1.80 6.03 8.56
CA ASP A 76 -2.49 7.24 9.03
C ASP A 76 -2.77 8.27 7.92
N MET A 77 -1.88 8.40 6.92
CA MET A 77 -2.08 9.35 5.80
C MET A 77 -3.24 8.92 4.91
N GLN A 78 -3.31 7.62 4.61
CA GLN A 78 -4.39 7.02 3.85
C GLN A 78 -5.73 7.18 4.57
N ASP A 79 -5.76 6.86 5.86
CA ASP A 79 -6.96 6.98 6.69
C ASP A 79 -7.40 8.44 6.81
N GLU A 80 -6.48 9.38 7.03
CA GLU A 80 -6.78 10.81 7.10
C GLU A 80 -7.35 11.34 5.78
N ALA A 81 -6.72 11.02 4.65
CA ALA A 81 -7.19 11.44 3.34
C ALA A 81 -8.58 10.88 3.03
N PHE A 82 -8.82 9.61 3.35
CA PHE A 82 -10.10 8.93 3.13
C PHE A 82 -11.21 9.56 3.98
N GLU A 83 -10.97 9.73 5.28
CA GLU A 83 -11.93 10.36 6.19
C GLU A 83 -12.20 11.82 5.83
N ALA A 84 -11.18 12.57 5.43
CA ALA A 84 -11.33 13.96 4.97
C ALA A 84 -12.23 14.04 3.73
N LEU A 85 -12.07 13.13 2.77
CA LEU A 85 -12.92 13.08 1.59
C LEU A 85 -14.38 12.79 1.97
N TYR A 86 -14.62 11.74 2.75
CA TYR A 86 -15.99 11.31 3.06
C TYR A 86 -16.73 12.26 4.03
N LYS A 87 -16.02 13.09 4.79
CA LYS A 87 -16.63 14.23 5.51
C LYS A 87 -17.34 15.22 4.59
N LEU A 88 -16.94 15.31 3.32
CA LEU A 88 -17.57 16.18 2.32
C LEU A 88 -18.78 15.55 1.64
N LEU A 89 -19.03 14.25 1.81
CA LEU A 89 -20.12 13.53 1.16
C LEU A 89 -21.49 14.24 1.27
N PRO A 90 -21.91 14.75 2.46
CA PRO A 90 -23.21 15.42 2.56
C PRO A 90 -23.32 16.70 1.73
N LEU A 91 -22.21 17.41 1.51
CA LEU A 91 -22.17 18.60 0.67
C LEU A 91 -22.09 18.20 -0.81
N ALA A 92 -21.29 17.17 -1.13
CA ALA A 92 -21.11 16.66 -2.49
C ALA A 92 -22.40 16.07 -3.06
N GLN A 93 -23.27 15.51 -2.21
CA GLN A 93 -24.59 15.02 -2.63
C GLN A 93 -25.60 16.14 -2.90
N LYS A 94 -25.41 17.34 -2.30
CA LYS A 94 -26.34 18.46 -2.45
C LYS A 94 -26.03 19.33 -3.67
N THR A 95 -24.77 19.39 -4.09
CA THR A 95 -24.40 20.22 -5.23
C THR A 95 -25.07 19.74 -6.52
N GLN A 96 -25.65 20.68 -7.26
CA GLN A 96 -26.21 20.45 -8.61
C GLN A 96 -25.21 20.87 -9.70
N ASN A 97 -24.00 21.27 -9.32
CA ASN A 97 -22.97 21.72 -10.24
C ASN A 97 -22.28 20.51 -10.90
N PRO A 98 -22.44 20.29 -12.22
CA PRO A 98 -21.91 19.10 -12.89
C PRO A 98 -20.38 18.99 -12.80
N GLU A 99 -19.67 20.12 -12.75
CA GLU A 99 -18.22 20.15 -12.63
C GLU A 99 -17.75 19.70 -11.23
N LEU A 100 -18.48 20.11 -10.18
CA LEU A 100 -18.16 19.67 -8.81
C LEU A 100 -18.50 18.19 -8.60
N GLN A 101 -19.61 17.72 -9.17
CA GLN A 101 -19.96 16.29 -9.14
C GLN A 101 -18.90 15.44 -9.85
N LYS A 102 -18.40 15.89 -11.00
CA LYS A 102 -17.31 15.21 -11.72
C LYS A 102 -16.01 15.17 -10.90
N LYS A 103 -15.63 16.29 -10.28
CA LYS A 103 -14.44 16.36 -9.41
C LYS A 103 -14.58 15.48 -8.17
N TRP A 104 -15.77 15.40 -7.58
CA TRP A 104 -16.07 14.47 -6.49
C TRP A 104 -15.80 13.01 -6.89
N LEU A 105 -16.21 12.61 -8.10
CA LEU A 105 -15.93 11.26 -8.62
C LEU A 105 -14.42 11.04 -8.81
N TYR A 106 -13.70 12.03 -9.33
CA TYR A 106 -12.25 11.92 -9.52
C TYR A 106 -11.48 11.78 -8.21
N LEU A 107 -11.85 12.54 -7.18
CA LEU A 107 -11.21 12.48 -5.86
C LEU A 107 -11.40 11.14 -5.14
N GLN A 108 -12.37 10.32 -5.57
CA GLN A 108 -12.62 8.96 -5.06
C GLN A 108 -11.80 7.87 -5.78
N THR A 109 -11.01 8.24 -6.79
CA THR A 109 -10.17 7.27 -7.51
C THR A 109 -9.21 6.58 -6.54
N SER A 110 -9.22 5.25 -6.51
CA SER A 110 -8.47 4.46 -5.53
C SER A 110 -6.96 4.66 -5.61
N ASP A 111 -6.44 4.99 -6.80
CA ASP A 111 -5.03 5.27 -7.04
C ASP A 111 -4.49 6.37 -6.13
N HIS A 112 -5.31 7.37 -5.76
CA HIS A 112 -4.89 8.41 -4.83
C HIS A 112 -4.42 7.83 -3.50
N PHE A 113 -5.20 6.93 -2.90
CA PHE A 113 -4.85 6.28 -1.64
C PHE A 113 -3.74 5.24 -1.84
N TYR A 114 -3.74 4.55 -2.97
CA TYR A 114 -2.69 3.60 -3.33
C TYR A 114 -1.31 4.28 -3.41
N TYR A 115 -1.23 5.48 -3.97
CA TYR A 115 0.02 6.26 -4.04
C TYR A 115 0.54 6.74 -2.68
N MET A 116 -0.33 6.76 -1.65
CA MET A 116 0.04 7.06 -0.27
C MET A 116 0.44 5.80 0.53
N CYS A 117 0.46 4.63 -0.12
CA CYS A 117 0.84 3.37 0.52
C CYS A 117 2.33 3.37 0.91
N THR A 118 2.61 2.92 2.12
CA THR A 118 3.98 2.78 2.65
C THR A 118 4.44 1.32 2.69
N LYS A 119 3.62 0.38 2.17
CA LYS A 119 3.98 -1.03 2.08
C LYS A 119 4.96 -1.24 0.93
N TRP A 120 6.18 -1.63 1.28
CA TRP A 120 7.25 -1.92 0.30
C TRP A 120 7.44 -3.43 0.07
N PHE A 121 6.73 -4.29 0.83
CA PHE A 121 7.09 -5.70 1.00
C PHE A 121 6.41 -6.71 0.07
N SER A 122 5.38 -6.33 -0.68
CA SER A 122 4.65 -7.28 -1.54
C SER A 122 4.87 -7.05 -3.03
N ASP A 123 5.16 -5.82 -3.47
CA ASP A 123 5.52 -5.52 -4.86
C ASP A 123 6.03 -4.06 -4.98
N GLY A 124 6.99 -3.65 -4.15
CA GLY A 124 7.48 -2.27 -4.09
C GLY A 124 7.98 -1.69 -5.43
N THR A 125 8.19 -2.54 -6.43
CA THR A 125 8.45 -2.13 -7.82
C THR A 125 7.16 -1.65 -8.50
N VAL A 126 6.03 -2.34 -8.35
CA VAL A 126 4.72 -1.98 -8.94
C VAL A 126 4.17 -0.69 -8.32
N HIS A 127 4.24 -0.57 -6.99
CA HIS A 127 3.84 0.64 -6.26
C HIS A 127 4.66 1.88 -6.66
N LYS A 128 5.91 1.70 -7.10
CA LYS A 128 6.77 2.78 -7.60
C LYS A 128 6.65 2.99 -9.12
N TYR A 129 6.28 1.95 -9.86
CA TYR A 129 6.20 1.98 -11.32
C TYR A 129 5.13 2.95 -11.82
N PHE A 130 3.99 3.00 -11.12
CA PHE A 130 2.84 3.83 -11.50
C PHE A 130 2.63 5.08 -10.62
N ASN A 131 3.46 5.31 -9.60
CA ASN A 131 3.28 6.47 -8.72
C ASN A 131 3.95 7.72 -9.31
N PRO A 132 3.18 8.78 -9.65
CA PRO A 132 3.74 9.99 -10.24
C PRO A 132 4.48 10.86 -9.22
N TYR A 133 4.40 10.55 -7.92
CA TYR A 133 5.00 11.32 -6.84
C TYR A 133 6.33 10.71 -6.38
N ALA A 134 7.25 11.54 -5.89
CA ALA A 134 8.56 11.06 -5.43
C ALA A 134 8.48 10.30 -4.10
N SER A 135 7.38 10.46 -3.36
CA SER A 135 7.11 9.73 -2.11
C SER A 135 5.61 9.66 -1.79
N PRO A 136 5.19 8.68 -0.97
CA PRO A 136 3.83 8.63 -0.43
C PRO A 136 3.40 9.91 0.30
N TYR A 137 4.33 10.58 0.98
CA TYR A 137 4.10 11.86 1.65
C TYR A 137 3.76 12.99 0.66
N GLU A 138 4.45 13.03 -0.49
CA GLU A 138 4.15 14.02 -1.52
C GLU A 138 2.79 13.77 -2.17
N ALA A 139 2.43 12.50 -2.40
CA ALA A 139 1.10 12.11 -2.86
C ALA A 139 0.01 12.58 -1.88
N PHE A 140 0.21 12.34 -0.58
CA PHE A 140 -0.69 12.79 0.48
C PHE A 140 -0.83 14.32 0.52
N ILE A 141 0.28 15.06 0.57
CA ILE A 141 0.27 16.54 0.60
C ILE A 141 -0.44 17.10 -0.63
N ASN A 142 -0.16 16.53 -1.82
CA ASN A 142 -0.80 16.96 -3.06
C ASN A 142 -2.32 16.72 -3.01
N TYR A 143 -2.74 15.52 -2.62
CA TYR A 143 -4.15 15.18 -2.48
C TYR A 143 -4.88 16.09 -1.50
N MET A 144 -4.32 16.31 -0.31
CA MET A 144 -4.92 17.16 0.73
C MET A 144 -5.04 18.62 0.29
N ASN A 145 -4.06 19.14 -0.46
CA ASN A 145 -4.15 20.48 -1.04
C ASN A 145 -5.29 20.60 -2.06
N VAL A 146 -5.44 19.61 -2.94
CA VAL A 146 -6.55 19.57 -3.92
C VAL A 146 -7.89 19.41 -3.22
N LEU A 147 -7.97 18.56 -2.20
CA LEU A 147 -9.18 18.33 -1.42
C LEU A 147 -9.61 19.59 -0.65
N SER A 148 -8.64 20.38 -0.16
CA SER A 148 -8.90 21.67 0.50
C SER A 148 -9.52 22.68 -0.49
N ASP A 149 -8.96 22.84 -1.70
CA ASP A 149 -9.55 23.69 -2.74
C ASP A 149 -10.96 23.21 -3.14
N PHE A 150 -11.13 21.89 -3.30
CA PHE A 150 -12.45 21.31 -3.58
C PHE A 150 -13.46 21.61 -2.47
N THR A 151 -13.06 21.51 -1.21
CA THR A 151 -13.89 21.83 -0.04
C THR A 151 -14.39 23.27 -0.10
N ILE A 152 -13.51 24.23 -0.37
CA ILE A 152 -13.87 25.66 -0.47
C ILE A 152 -14.88 25.88 -1.60
N ARG A 153 -14.64 25.29 -2.79
CA ARG A 153 -15.57 25.41 -3.92
C ARG A 153 -16.93 24.82 -3.61
N LEU A 154 -16.95 23.67 -2.96
CA LEU A 154 -18.17 22.97 -2.59
C LEU A 154 -18.97 23.75 -1.53
N GLN A 155 -18.29 24.35 -0.56
CA GLN A 155 -18.92 25.24 0.42
C GLN A 155 -19.50 26.49 -0.24
N ASN A 156 -18.77 27.14 -1.14
CA ASN A 156 -19.26 28.32 -1.85
C ASN A 156 -20.52 28.00 -2.67
N ASP A 157 -20.55 26.86 -3.36
CA ASP A 157 -21.73 26.38 -4.10
C ASP A 157 -22.93 26.14 -3.16
N SER A 158 -22.68 25.58 -1.97
CA SER A 158 -23.73 25.35 -0.96
C SER A 158 -24.30 26.65 -0.34
N GLN A 159 -23.49 27.70 -0.23
CA GLN A 159 -23.93 29.00 0.31
C GLN A 159 -24.76 29.80 -0.70
N HIS A 160 -24.70 29.45 -1.99
CA HIS A 160 -25.46 30.12 -3.06
C HIS A 160 -26.72 29.34 -3.45
N SER A 161 -26.99 28.20 -2.81
CA SER A 161 -28.16 27.35 -3.07
C SER A 161 -29.18 27.45 -1.93
N ASP A 162 -30.09 28.42 -2.02
CA ASP A 162 -31.28 28.56 -1.15
C ASP A 162 -32.39 27.52 -1.45
N THR A 163 -32.02 26.29 -1.81
CA THR A 163 -33.00 25.26 -2.22
C THR A 163 -33.04 24.09 -1.24
N PRO A 164 -34.23 23.64 -0.78
CA PRO A 164 -34.33 22.50 0.13
C PRO A 164 -33.78 21.23 -0.54
N PRO A 165 -33.21 20.29 0.24
CA PRO A 165 -32.65 19.08 -0.32
C PRO A 165 -33.73 18.27 -1.05
N SER A 166 -33.46 17.89 -2.31
CA SER A 166 -34.25 16.88 -2.99
C SER A 166 -34.04 15.54 -2.29
N GLU A 167 -35.12 14.79 -2.05
CA GLU A 167 -35.04 13.44 -1.53
C GLU A 167 -34.35 12.54 -2.58
N VAL A 168 -33.22 11.93 -2.21
CA VAL A 168 -32.46 11.00 -3.06
C VAL A 168 -32.32 9.66 -2.31
N PRO A 169 -32.43 8.51 -3.02
CA PRO A 169 -32.70 7.22 -2.38
C PRO A 169 -31.61 6.72 -1.44
N ASP A 170 -32.08 6.08 -0.37
CA ASP A 170 -31.34 5.44 0.71
C ASP A 170 -30.45 4.29 0.18
N LEU A 171 -29.28 4.64 -0.36
CA LEU A 171 -28.25 3.68 -0.73
C LEU A 171 -27.05 3.86 0.20
N TYR A 172 -26.98 2.97 1.19
CA TYR A 172 -25.80 2.63 2.00
C TYR A 172 -25.49 3.40 3.30
N ILE A 173 -26.48 3.75 4.13
CA ILE A 173 -26.22 3.94 5.57
C ILE A 173 -27.06 2.97 6.41
N LYS A 174 -26.67 1.69 6.43
CA LYS A 174 -26.98 0.84 7.58
C LYS A 174 -25.88 1.06 8.63
N LYS A 175 -26.18 1.91 9.62
CA LYS A 175 -25.41 2.02 10.87
C LYS A 175 -25.09 0.62 11.40
N ARG A 176 -23.84 0.16 11.25
CA ARG A 176 -23.35 -1.00 12.00
C ARG A 176 -23.18 -0.57 13.45
N LYS A 177 -24.00 -1.13 14.34
CA LYS A 177 -23.75 -1.08 15.79
C LYS A 177 -22.42 -1.79 16.04
N SER A 178 -21.54 -1.15 16.78
CA SER A 178 -20.34 -1.73 17.35
C SER A 178 -20.73 -2.84 18.34
N THR A 179 -20.72 -4.09 17.89
CA THR A 179 -20.66 -5.24 18.81
C THR A 179 -19.20 -5.59 19.03
N GLN A 180 -18.62 -5.01 20.09
CA GLN A 180 -17.48 -5.62 20.76
C GLN A 180 -17.92 -7.02 21.20
N THR A 181 -17.36 -8.05 20.58
CA THR A 181 -17.45 -9.41 21.09
C THR A 181 -16.03 -9.93 21.19
N GLU A 182 -15.62 -10.22 22.42
CA GLU A 182 -14.33 -10.81 22.78
C GLU A 182 -14.10 -12.09 21.96
N VAL A 183 -13.09 -12.09 21.10
CA VAL A 183 -12.62 -13.31 20.43
C VAL A 183 -11.56 -13.94 21.33
N LYS A 184 -11.94 -15.05 21.95
CA LYS A 184 -11.02 -15.95 22.66
C LYS A 184 -9.95 -16.48 21.72
N ASN A 185 -8.72 -16.46 22.23
CA ASN A 185 -7.47 -16.94 21.67
C ASN A 185 -7.57 -18.23 20.83
N SER A 186 -6.98 -18.18 19.63
CA SER A 186 -6.45 -19.35 18.92
C SER A 186 -5.17 -18.90 18.18
N PRO A 187 -4.10 -19.72 18.13
CA PRO A 187 -2.76 -19.22 17.88
C PRO A 187 -2.51 -19.02 16.39
N GLN A 188 -2.57 -17.77 15.92
CA GLN A 188 -1.94 -17.35 14.68
C GLN A 188 -0.53 -16.87 15.00
N ALA A 189 0.45 -17.40 14.27
CA ALA A 189 1.85 -17.01 14.36
C ALA A 189 2.00 -15.56 13.87
N GLY A 190 1.85 -14.61 14.80
CA GLY A 190 1.92 -13.18 14.54
C GLY A 190 3.35 -12.67 14.45
N LEU A 191 3.63 -11.90 13.39
CA LEU A 191 4.52 -10.75 13.49
C LEU A 191 3.71 -9.66 14.21
N THR A 192 4.17 -9.23 15.39
CA THR A 192 3.46 -8.23 16.20
C THR A 192 3.58 -6.85 15.53
N ALA A 193 2.58 -5.97 15.71
CA ALA A 193 2.57 -4.59 15.17
C ALA A 193 3.82 -3.76 15.56
N GLU A 194 4.49 -4.11 16.66
CA GLU A 194 5.78 -3.52 17.04
C GLU A 194 6.89 -3.85 16.02
N THR A 195 6.88 -5.08 15.48
CA THR A 195 7.86 -5.61 14.52
C THR A 195 7.71 -4.98 13.12
N SER A 196 6.48 -4.66 12.70
CA SER A 196 6.26 -3.95 11.43
C SER A 196 6.69 -2.48 11.52
N SER A 197 6.45 -1.83 12.67
CA SER A 197 6.91 -0.45 12.91
C SER A 197 8.45 -0.37 13.00
N SER A 198 9.11 -1.36 13.59
CA SER A 198 10.58 -1.37 13.70
C SER A 198 11.27 -1.49 12.34
N ILE A 199 10.69 -2.26 11.42
CA ILE A 199 11.18 -2.40 10.04
C ILE A 199 11.02 -1.08 9.26
N ALA A 200 9.90 -0.37 9.41
CA ALA A 200 9.68 0.93 8.77
C ALA A 200 10.65 2.00 9.28
N ASP A 201 10.92 2.04 10.59
CA ASP A 201 11.89 2.95 11.18
C ASP A 201 13.33 2.68 10.71
N LEU A 202 13.68 1.42 10.46
CA LEU A 202 14.98 1.06 9.90
C LEU A 202 15.19 1.57 8.48
N GLU A 203 14.13 1.82 7.69
CA GLU A 203 14.27 2.43 6.37
C GLU A 203 14.61 3.92 6.45
N VAL A 204 14.21 4.60 7.53
CA VAL A 204 14.59 5.99 7.81
C VAL A 204 16.11 6.13 7.96
N LEU A 205 16.80 5.08 8.43
CA LEU A 205 18.26 5.04 8.52
C LEU A 205 18.94 5.37 7.18
N PHE A 206 18.39 4.83 6.08
CA PHE A 206 18.99 4.95 4.75
C PHE A 206 18.73 6.31 4.10
N SER A 207 17.65 6.98 4.51
CA SER A 207 17.30 8.34 4.06
C SER A 207 18.01 9.45 4.85
N LEU A 208 18.64 9.16 6.00
CA LEU A 208 19.35 10.15 6.82
C LEU A 208 20.41 10.95 6.04
N SER A 209 20.53 12.24 6.33
CA SER A 209 21.59 13.11 5.81
C SER A 209 22.95 12.77 6.44
N LYS A 210 24.07 13.08 5.77
CA LYS A 210 25.44 12.81 6.30
C LYS A 210 25.66 13.31 7.75
N PRO A 211 25.21 14.53 8.15
CA PRO A 211 25.33 14.99 9.53
C PRO A 211 24.55 14.12 10.52
N LYS A 212 23.32 13.73 10.18
CA LYS A 212 22.49 12.84 11.02
C LYS A 212 23.07 11.44 11.12
N VAL A 213 23.65 10.90 10.04
CA VAL A 213 24.39 9.63 10.07
C VAL A 213 25.58 9.71 11.04
N LYS A 214 26.34 10.82 11.03
CA LYS A 214 27.45 11.03 11.96
C LYS A 214 26.99 11.11 13.43
N GLN A 215 25.83 11.72 13.69
CA GLN A 215 25.23 11.75 15.03
C GLN A 215 24.71 10.36 15.45
N PHE A 216 24.13 9.61 14.51
CA PHE A 216 23.60 8.28 14.73
C PHE A 216 24.71 7.29 15.14
N ILE A 217 25.79 7.19 14.35
CA ILE A 217 26.87 6.22 14.62
C ILE A 217 27.70 6.53 15.88
N LYS A 218 27.58 7.75 16.44
CA LYS A 218 28.21 8.10 17.72
C LYS A 218 27.47 7.52 18.92
N ASN A 219 26.18 7.28 18.78
CA ASN A 219 25.28 6.92 19.88
C ASN A 219 24.78 5.48 19.78
N ILE A 220 25.14 4.77 18.71
CA ILE A 220 24.77 3.37 18.48
C ILE A 220 26.03 2.52 18.46
N ASP A 221 25.99 1.40 19.17
CA ASP A 221 27.04 0.40 19.10
C ASP A 221 27.03 -0.31 17.75
N ILE A 222 28.23 -0.47 17.17
CA ILE A 222 28.42 -1.02 15.83
C ILE A 222 27.89 -2.45 15.69
N GLN A 223 27.84 -3.22 16.78
CA GLN A 223 27.23 -4.55 16.81
C GLN A 223 25.72 -4.48 16.58
N SER A 224 25.01 -3.59 17.28
CA SER A 224 23.57 -3.41 17.09
C SER A 224 23.23 -2.98 15.67
N LEU A 225 24.04 -2.09 15.08
CA LEU A 225 23.89 -1.73 13.69
C LEU A 225 24.10 -2.96 12.78
N ALA A 226 25.18 -3.74 12.98
CA ALA A 226 25.48 -4.93 12.20
C ALA A 226 24.36 -5.98 12.23
N TYR A 227 23.78 -6.25 13.40
CA TYR A 227 22.65 -7.18 13.54
C TYR A 227 21.36 -6.63 12.90
N SER A 228 21.10 -5.33 12.98
CA SER A 228 19.89 -4.73 12.42
C SER A 228 19.83 -4.77 10.88
N ILE A 229 20.99 -4.67 10.22
CA ILE A 229 21.14 -4.72 8.76
C ILE A 229 21.56 -6.09 8.25
N TYR A 230 21.66 -7.10 9.12
CA TYR A 230 22.06 -8.45 8.75
C TYR A 230 21.08 -9.05 7.72
N GLY A 231 21.62 -9.59 6.63
CA GLY A 231 20.85 -10.17 5.53
C GLY A 231 20.19 -9.15 4.59
N ARG A 232 20.37 -7.84 4.81
CA ARG A 232 19.95 -6.80 3.86
C ARG A 232 21.02 -6.64 2.77
N SER A 233 20.58 -6.51 1.53
CA SER A 233 21.40 -6.16 0.37
C SER A 233 20.63 -5.20 -0.53
N GLY A 234 21.33 -4.36 -1.31
CA GLY A 234 20.69 -3.44 -2.25
C GLY A 234 21.29 -2.04 -2.29
N ALA A 235 20.84 -1.25 -3.27
CA ALA A 235 21.38 0.08 -3.57
C ALA A 235 21.25 1.09 -2.41
N GLU A 236 20.25 0.93 -1.54
CA GLU A 236 20.03 1.82 -0.40
C GLU A 236 21.00 1.58 0.75
N LEU A 237 21.32 0.31 1.01
CA LEU A 237 22.39 -0.05 1.95
C LEU A 237 23.75 0.46 1.45
N GLU A 238 24.01 0.36 0.14
CA GLU A 238 25.22 0.92 -0.47
C GLU A 238 25.27 2.45 -0.36
N LYS A 239 24.14 3.14 -0.59
CA LYS A 239 24.04 4.60 -0.37
C LYS A 239 24.29 4.98 1.09
N PHE A 240 23.78 4.21 2.05
CA PHE A 240 24.04 4.41 3.47
C PHE A 240 25.52 4.18 3.81
N ARG A 241 26.12 3.09 3.34
CA ARG A 241 27.55 2.79 3.53
C ARG A 241 28.46 3.90 3.01
N LYS A 242 28.12 4.53 1.88
CA LYS A 242 28.84 5.71 1.34
C LYS A 242 28.77 6.96 2.23
N LYS A 243 27.83 7.02 3.18
CA LYS A 243 27.70 8.13 4.15
C LYS A 243 28.50 7.87 5.43
N LEU A 244 28.98 6.63 5.65
CA LEU A 244 29.78 6.25 6.81
C LEU A 244 31.27 6.62 6.63
N PRO A 245 32.00 6.91 7.72
CA PRO A 245 33.46 6.94 7.69
C PRO A 245 34.02 5.59 7.22
N GLU A 246 35.10 5.62 6.44
CA GLU A 246 35.73 4.43 5.85
C GLU A 246 36.12 3.39 6.92
N SER A 247 36.80 3.82 7.98
CA SER A 247 37.19 2.97 9.11
C SER A 247 36.00 2.28 9.80
N TYR A 248 34.87 2.99 9.91
CA TYR A 248 33.65 2.44 10.50
C TYR A 248 33.00 1.41 9.57
N ASN A 249 33.06 1.63 8.26
CA ASN A 249 32.49 0.71 7.26
C ASN A 249 33.31 -0.59 7.14
N GLU A 250 34.64 -0.51 7.26
CA GLU A 250 35.52 -1.68 7.35
C GLU A 250 35.19 -2.53 8.59
N GLU A 251 35.07 -1.89 9.75
CA GLU A 251 34.75 -2.56 11.00
C GLU A 251 33.34 -3.18 10.99
N LEU A 252 32.36 -2.46 10.44
CA LEU A 252 30.99 -2.96 10.27
C LEU A 252 30.95 -4.20 9.37
N THR A 253 31.74 -4.20 8.30
CA THR A 253 31.83 -5.34 7.36
C THR A 253 32.46 -6.56 8.03
N ARG A 254 33.54 -6.36 8.80
CA ARG A 254 34.15 -7.42 9.61
C ARG A 254 33.14 -8.06 10.55
N ILE A 255 32.41 -7.25 11.33
CA ILE A 255 31.44 -7.76 12.31
C ILE A 255 30.31 -8.52 11.61
N ILE A 256 29.77 -8.01 10.49
CA ILE A 256 28.71 -8.71 9.75
C ILE A 256 29.19 -10.09 9.25
N SER A 257 30.44 -10.20 8.79
CA SER A 257 31.02 -11.48 8.36
C SER A 257 31.19 -12.51 9.49
N GLU A 258 31.34 -12.03 10.74
CA GLU A 258 31.48 -12.87 11.93
C GLU A 258 30.13 -13.40 12.44
N ILE A 259 29.01 -12.75 12.07
CA ILE A 259 27.66 -13.15 12.44
C ILE A 259 27.25 -14.42 11.67
N LYS A 260 27.38 -15.58 12.34
CA LYS A 260 26.98 -16.89 11.82
C LYS A 260 25.63 -17.33 12.40
N ARG A 261 24.62 -17.48 11.54
CA ARG A 261 23.28 -18.00 11.88
C ARG A 261 22.68 -17.38 13.16
N PRO A 262 22.48 -16.05 13.19
CA PRO A 262 21.94 -15.38 14.37
C PRO A 262 20.50 -15.83 14.67
N ARG A 263 20.14 -15.89 15.96
CA ARG A 263 18.77 -16.19 16.37
C ARG A 263 17.85 -15.05 15.91
N LYS A 264 16.65 -15.39 15.40
CA LYS A 264 15.65 -14.41 14.95
C LYS A 264 15.32 -13.37 16.04
N SER A 265 15.22 -13.81 17.30
CA SER A 265 14.99 -12.93 18.45
C SER A 265 16.12 -11.91 18.69
N THR A 266 17.36 -12.27 18.39
CA THR A 266 18.52 -11.38 18.51
C THR A 266 18.51 -10.31 17.43
N ILE A 267 18.19 -10.70 16.18
CA ILE A 267 18.00 -9.74 15.08
C ILE A 267 16.91 -8.74 15.46
N GLU A 268 15.76 -9.24 15.92
CA GLU A 268 14.61 -8.40 16.26
C GLU A 268 14.90 -7.43 17.41
N HIS A 269 15.59 -7.89 18.45
CA HIS A 269 16.03 -7.03 19.55
C HIS A 269 16.88 -5.84 19.07
N HIS A 270 17.86 -6.10 18.20
CA HIS A 270 18.71 -5.04 17.66
C HIS A 270 17.95 -4.15 16.68
N LYS A 271 17.03 -4.69 15.88
CA LYS A 271 16.16 -3.86 15.03
C LYS A 271 15.34 -2.87 15.85
N ASN A 272 14.64 -3.34 16.87
CA ASN A 272 13.83 -2.49 17.76
C ASN A 272 14.69 -1.42 18.45
N LYS A 273 15.88 -1.78 18.92
CA LYS A 273 16.83 -0.82 19.53
C LYS A 273 17.24 0.29 18.57
N ILE A 274 17.50 -0.04 17.29
CA ILE A 274 17.80 0.97 16.26
C ILE A 274 16.57 1.83 15.99
N SER A 275 15.38 1.23 15.88
CA SER A 275 14.13 1.93 15.62
C SER A 275 13.77 2.93 16.71
N GLU A 276 13.86 2.54 17.99
CA GLU A 276 13.68 3.45 19.13
C GLU A 276 14.65 4.62 19.09
N PHE A 277 15.91 4.37 18.75
CA PHE A 277 16.90 5.43 18.64
C PHE A 277 16.60 6.36 17.46
N ILE A 278 16.17 5.84 16.32
CA ILE A 278 15.76 6.65 15.17
C ILE A 278 14.58 7.54 15.54
N ARG A 279 13.58 7.01 16.25
CA ARG A 279 12.44 7.81 16.76
C ARG A 279 12.89 8.94 17.69
N SER A 280 13.99 8.77 18.43
CA SER A 280 14.53 9.84 19.29
C SER A 280 15.27 10.96 18.55
N LEU A 281 15.60 10.77 17.26
CA LEU A 281 16.30 11.76 16.44
C LEU A 281 15.35 12.75 15.72
N PHE A 282 14.05 12.53 15.80
CA PHE A 282 12.99 13.32 15.17
C PHE A 282 11.92 13.70 16.20
#